data_AF-A0A348V5C9-F1
#
_entry.id   AF-A0A348V5C9-F1
#
_cell.length_a   1.000
_cell.length_b   1.000
_cell.length_c   1.000
_cell.angle_alpha   90.00
_cell.angle_beta   90.00
_cell.angle_gamma   90.00
#
_symmetry.space_group_name_H-M   'P 1'
#
loop_
_entity.id
_entity.type
_entity.pdbx_description
1 polymer ?
#
loop_
_entity_poly.entity_id
_entity_poly.type
_entity_poly.pdbx_seq_one_letter_code
_entity_poly.pdbx_strand_id
1 'polypeptide(L)'
;MNVPRQTAQIFEILSKGQFICSNSSDVEIKRLYDLLDEEENYEKLYNYFRQINFTLEKGDGFFYFSRVENRVDLERKIKQSFKWIDLLDFFKTFDSSFGAGTRFVPSDILVQLNVNAELKTKLSSLKQYTPERSKYSDILSKIINDMRNERLIELENEISEQYKVLSSFKYLEELVLSIQITDEAINEIPE
;
A
#
# COMPACT_ATOMS: atom_id res chain seq x y z
N MET A 1 -2.62 -29.63 13.36
CA MET A 1 -2.64 -28.21 13.78
C MET A 1 -4.05 -27.70 13.53
N ASN A 2 -4.79 -27.26 14.56
CA ASN A 2 -6.16 -26.76 14.37
C ASN A 2 -6.06 -25.28 14.01
N VAL A 3 -6.22 -24.95 12.73
CA VAL A 3 -6.16 -23.58 12.22
C VAL A 3 -7.59 -23.02 12.05
N PRO A 4 -7.79 -21.69 12.16
CA PRO A 4 -9.09 -21.08 11.94
C PRO A 4 -9.72 -21.44 10.58
N ARG A 5 -11.05 -21.51 10.52
CA ARG A 5 -11.77 -21.88 9.28
C ARG A 5 -11.51 -20.90 8.12
N GLN A 6 -11.18 -19.65 8.45
CA GLN A 6 -10.90 -18.55 7.54
C GLN A 6 -9.50 -18.61 6.92
N THR A 7 -8.67 -19.60 7.28
CA THR A 7 -7.28 -19.74 6.78
C THR A 7 -7.19 -19.66 5.25
N ALA A 8 -8.11 -20.30 4.53
CA ALA A 8 -8.13 -20.27 3.06
C ALA A 8 -8.40 -18.86 2.50
N GLN A 9 -9.32 -18.12 3.12
CA GLN A 9 -9.67 -16.75 2.73
C GLN A 9 -8.51 -15.78 3.01
N ILE A 10 -7.86 -15.92 4.18
CA ILE A 10 -6.66 -15.16 4.53
C ILE A 10 -5.55 -15.42 3.51
N PHE A 11 -5.31 -16.70 3.20
CA PHE A 11 -4.31 -17.08 2.21
C PHE A 11 -4.61 -16.49 0.83
N GLU A 12 -5.87 -16.53 0.37
CA GLU A 12 -6.24 -15.99 -0.94
C GLU A 12 -5.92 -14.49 -1.08
N ILE A 13 -6.14 -13.71 -0.02
CA ILE A 13 -5.86 -12.27 -0.01
C ILE A 13 -4.35 -12.04 0.06
N LEU A 14 -3.69 -12.58 1.09
CA LEU A 14 -2.31 -12.25 1.40
C LEU A 14 -1.32 -12.84 0.39
N SER A 15 -1.62 -14.00 -0.21
CA SER A 15 -0.75 -14.62 -1.23
C SER A 15 -0.66 -13.82 -2.54
N LYS A 16 -1.63 -12.93 -2.79
CA LYS A 16 -1.61 -11.98 -3.93
C LYS A 16 -0.73 -10.74 -3.65
N GLY A 17 -0.10 -10.67 -2.48
CA GLY A 17 0.66 -9.50 -2.02
C GLY A 17 -0.23 -8.36 -1.53
N GLN A 18 -1.50 -8.64 -1.21
CA GLN A 18 -2.42 -7.66 -0.65
C GLN A 18 -2.38 -7.66 0.89
N PHE A 19 -3.09 -6.71 1.48
CA PHE A 19 -3.15 -6.49 2.92
C PHE A 19 -4.54 -6.79 3.50
N ILE A 20 -4.57 -7.19 4.78
CA ILE A 20 -5.79 -7.19 5.60
C ILE A 20 -5.65 -6.04 6.60
N CYS A 21 -6.55 -5.05 6.52
CA CYS A 21 -6.43 -3.77 7.22
C CYS A 21 -7.53 -3.59 8.27
N SER A 22 -7.18 -3.11 9.47
CA SER A 22 -8.13 -2.83 10.56
C SER A 22 -9.15 -1.76 10.21
N ASN A 23 -8.75 -0.78 9.39
CA ASN A 23 -9.57 0.35 9.02
C ASN A 23 -10.34 0.17 7.70
N SER A 24 -10.42 -1.05 7.15
CA SER A 24 -11.24 -1.36 5.97
C SER A 24 -12.70 -0.94 6.17
N SER A 25 -13.42 -0.62 5.10
CA SER A 25 -14.87 -0.45 5.08
C SER A 25 -15.61 -1.79 4.90
N ASP A 26 -14.90 -2.83 4.46
CA ASP A 26 -15.45 -4.17 4.26
C ASP A 26 -15.54 -4.92 5.60
N VAL A 27 -16.75 -5.32 5.97
CA VAL A 27 -17.05 -6.04 7.22
C VAL A 27 -16.32 -7.38 7.28
N GLU A 28 -16.17 -8.08 6.15
CA GLU A 28 -15.44 -9.35 6.13
C GLU A 28 -13.96 -9.14 6.34
N ILE A 29 -13.37 -8.09 5.77
CA ILE A 29 -11.95 -7.76 5.98
C ILE A 29 -11.69 -7.39 7.44
N LYS A 30 -12.58 -6.62 8.08
CA LYS A 30 -12.48 -6.35 9.52
C LYS A 30 -12.53 -7.63 10.35
N ARG A 31 -13.48 -8.53 10.04
CA ARG A 31 -13.58 -9.82 10.73
C ARG A 31 -12.31 -10.66 10.59
N LEU A 32 -11.69 -10.66 9.40
CA LEU A 32 -10.40 -11.33 9.19
C LEU A 32 -9.27 -10.66 9.97
N TYR A 33 -9.26 -9.32 10.03
CA TYR A 33 -8.30 -8.57 10.85
C TYR A 33 -8.43 -8.95 12.32
N ASP A 34 -9.64 -8.88 12.89
CA ASP A 34 -9.87 -9.18 14.31
C ASP A 34 -9.44 -10.61 14.65
N LEU A 35 -9.73 -11.58 13.76
CA LEU A 35 -9.30 -12.96 13.90
C LEU A 35 -7.77 -13.11 13.88
N LEU A 36 -7.09 -12.36 13.00
CA LEU A 36 -5.62 -12.33 12.92
C LEU A 36 -4.96 -11.61 14.09
N ASP A 37 -5.66 -10.65 14.71
CA ASP A 37 -5.15 -9.85 15.82
C ASP A 37 -5.18 -10.61 17.15
N GLU A 38 -6.00 -11.65 17.26
CA GLU A 38 -5.98 -12.61 18.37
C GLU A 38 -4.66 -13.39 18.40
N GLU A 39 -3.85 -13.23 19.47
CA GLU A 39 -2.52 -13.83 19.60
C GLU A 39 -2.49 -15.34 19.33
N GLU A 40 -3.45 -16.09 19.89
CA GLU A 40 -3.52 -17.54 19.68
C GLU A 40 -3.73 -17.91 18.20
N ASN A 41 -4.56 -17.16 17.49
CA ASN A 41 -4.83 -17.40 16.08
C ASN A 41 -3.63 -16.98 15.23
N TYR A 42 -3.03 -15.84 15.55
CA TYR A 42 -1.81 -15.36 14.90
C TYR A 42 -0.71 -16.41 14.95
N GLU A 43 -0.39 -16.96 16.12
CA GLU A 43 0.66 -17.97 16.25
C GLU A 43 0.35 -19.25 15.46
N LYS A 44 -0.91 -19.72 15.50
CA LYS A 44 -1.34 -20.91 14.74
C LYS A 44 -1.20 -20.67 13.23
N LEU A 45 -1.65 -19.51 12.75
CA LEU A 45 -1.61 -19.13 11.34
C LEU A 45 -0.17 -18.86 10.86
N TYR A 46 0.64 -18.17 11.66
CA TYR A 46 2.05 -17.94 11.39
C TYR A 46 2.78 -19.27 11.17
N ASN A 47 2.65 -20.21 12.11
CA ASN A 47 3.28 -21.51 12.03
C ASN A 47 2.77 -22.33 10.83
N TYR A 48 1.47 -22.25 10.53
CA TYR A 48 0.86 -22.92 9.38
C TYR A 48 1.41 -22.36 8.05
N PHE A 49 1.42 -21.04 7.86
CA PHE A 49 1.88 -20.42 6.63
C PHE A 49 3.39 -20.57 6.43
N ARG A 50 4.17 -20.60 7.52
CA ARG A 50 5.61 -20.84 7.45
C ARG A 50 5.95 -22.20 6.81
N GLN A 51 5.11 -23.22 7.03
CA GLN A 51 5.30 -24.55 6.42
C GLN A 51 5.16 -24.54 4.89
N ILE A 52 4.50 -23.53 4.33
CA ILE A 52 4.33 -23.33 2.90
C ILE A 52 5.13 -22.12 2.36
N ASN A 53 6.20 -21.74 3.07
CA ASN A 53 7.15 -20.68 2.70
C ASN A 53 6.55 -19.25 2.66
N PHE A 54 5.48 -19.01 3.40
CA PHE A 54 4.96 -17.66 3.65
C PHE A 54 5.16 -17.29 5.11
N THR A 55 5.69 -16.10 5.35
CA THR A 55 5.76 -15.51 6.69
C THR A 55 4.59 -14.56 6.84
N LEU A 56 3.73 -14.81 7.83
CA LEU A 56 2.70 -13.86 8.22
C LEU A 56 3.35 -12.74 9.04
N GLU A 57 3.21 -11.50 8.57
CA GLU A 57 3.78 -10.31 9.19
C GLU A 57 2.65 -9.43 9.74
N LYS A 58 2.91 -8.79 10.88
CA LYS A 58 2.02 -7.82 11.53
C LYS A 58 2.66 -6.44 11.50
N GLY A 59 1.99 -5.48 10.86
CA GLY A 59 2.32 -4.06 10.92
C GLY A 59 1.33 -3.28 11.79
N ASP A 60 1.46 -1.96 11.82
CA ASP A 60 0.57 -1.09 12.59
C ASP A 60 -0.82 -0.97 11.94
N GLY A 61 -1.71 -1.89 12.34
CA GLY A 61 -3.09 -1.96 11.89
C GLY A 61 -3.29 -2.74 10.59
N PHE A 62 -2.31 -3.53 10.15
CA PHE A 62 -2.44 -4.35 8.95
C PHE A 62 -1.63 -5.66 9.04
N PHE A 63 -2.01 -6.65 8.24
CA PHE A 63 -1.28 -7.90 8.06
C PHE A 63 -0.94 -8.12 6.59
N TYR A 64 0.20 -8.76 6.33
CA TYR A 64 0.66 -9.12 5.00
C TYR A 64 1.51 -10.39 5.00
N PHE A 65 1.81 -10.92 3.82
CA PHE A 65 2.79 -12.00 3.68
C PHE A 65 4.14 -11.47 3.19
N SER A 66 5.21 -11.91 3.85
CA SER A 66 6.57 -11.84 3.33
C SER A 66 7.05 -13.24 2.92
N ARG A 67 8.03 -13.32 2.03
CA ARG A 67 8.69 -14.57 1.63
C ARG A 67 10.12 -14.27 1.18
N VAL A 68 11.02 -15.23 1.37
CA VAL A 68 12.39 -15.15 0.84
C VAL A 68 12.31 -15.34 -0.67
N GLU A 69 12.83 -14.38 -1.42
CA GLU A 69 12.76 -14.39 -2.89
C GLU A 69 14.14 -14.50 -3.54
N ASN A 70 14.14 -14.95 -4.80
CA ASN A 70 15.35 -15.00 -5.61
C ASN A 70 15.72 -13.60 -6.12
N ARG A 71 17.01 -13.40 -6.43
CA ARG A 71 17.60 -12.10 -6.79
C ARG A 71 16.88 -11.35 -7.93
N VAL A 72 16.28 -12.05 -8.89
CA VAL A 72 15.56 -11.45 -10.03
C VAL A 72 14.25 -10.77 -9.58
N ASP A 73 13.56 -11.34 -8.58
CA ASP A 73 12.33 -10.75 -8.05
C ASP A 73 12.61 -9.49 -7.21
N LEU A 74 13.80 -9.41 -6.59
CA LEU A 74 14.28 -8.24 -5.87
C LEU A 74 14.44 -7.00 -6.77
N GLU A 75 15.07 -7.13 -7.94
CA GLU A 75 15.25 -5.98 -8.87
C GLU A 75 13.90 -5.42 -9.36
N ARG A 76 12.93 -6.29 -9.63
CA ARG A 76 11.57 -5.87 -9.99
C ARG A 76 10.90 -5.12 -8.84
N LYS A 77 11.06 -5.60 -7.60
CA LYS A 77 10.51 -4.95 -6.41
C LYS A 77 11.15 -3.59 -6.15
N ILE A 78 12.47 -3.46 -6.32
CA ILE A 78 13.16 -2.15 -6.22
C ILE A 78 12.59 -1.15 -7.23
N LYS A 79 12.34 -1.58 -8.48
CA LYS A 79 11.67 -0.74 -9.48
C LYS A 79 10.25 -0.33 -9.06
N GLN A 80 9.51 -1.23 -8.40
CA GLN A 80 8.19 -0.92 -7.84
C GLN A 80 8.29 0.06 -6.66
N SER A 81 9.35 -0.02 -5.85
CA SER A 81 9.58 0.91 -4.75
C SER A 81 9.73 2.35 -5.23
N PHE A 82 10.39 2.60 -6.37
CA PHE A 82 10.45 3.95 -6.96
C PHE A 82 9.07 4.50 -7.32
N LYS A 83 8.18 3.67 -7.87
CA LYS A 83 6.78 4.06 -8.11
C LYS A 83 6.10 4.46 -6.81
N TRP A 84 6.31 3.71 -5.73
CA TRP A 84 5.71 3.99 -4.44
C TRP A 84 6.27 5.28 -3.81
N ILE A 85 7.56 5.57 -3.98
CA ILE A 85 8.16 6.85 -3.59
C ILE A 85 7.48 8.01 -4.33
N ASP A 86 7.40 7.94 -5.67
CA ASP A 86 6.76 9.00 -6.48
C ASP A 86 5.30 9.21 -6.08
N LEU A 87 4.59 8.13 -5.76
CA LEU A 87 3.18 8.12 -5.41
C LEU A 87 2.97 8.72 -4.01
N LEU A 88 3.79 8.34 -3.03
CA LEU A 88 3.78 8.92 -1.68
C LEU A 88 4.08 10.41 -1.73
N ASP A 89 5.13 10.81 -2.45
CA ASP A 89 5.52 12.22 -2.64
C ASP A 89 4.40 13.04 -3.28
N PHE A 90 3.74 12.51 -4.32
CA PHE A 90 2.57 13.15 -4.95
C PHE A 90 1.43 13.39 -3.96
N PHE A 91 1.02 12.37 -3.19
CA PHE A 91 -0.10 12.52 -2.25
C PHE A 91 0.25 13.38 -1.03
N LYS A 92 1.50 13.32 -0.54
CA LYS A 92 1.98 14.23 0.52
C LYS A 92 2.10 15.68 0.05
N THR A 93 2.37 15.90 -1.25
CA THR A 93 2.32 17.25 -1.86
C THR A 93 0.88 17.78 -1.96
N PHE A 94 -0.09 16.89 -2.20
CA PHE A 94 -1.52 17.26 -2.20
C PHE A 94 -2.01 17.61 -0.79
N ASP A 95 -1.65 16.79 0.19
CA ASP A 95 -1.94 17.00 1.59
C ASP A 95 -0.82 16.42 2.44
N SER A 96 -0.09 17.27 3.18
CA SER A 96 1.02 16.85 4.04
C SER A 96 0.62 15.81 5.10
N SER A 97 -0.66 15.77 5.48
CA SER A 97 -1.23 14.81 6.42
C SER A 97 -1.77 13.54 5.75
N PHE A 98 -1.64 13.42 4.43
CA PHE A 98 -2.16 12.27 3.68
C PHE A 98 -1.55 10.96 4.19
N GLY A 99 -2.39 10.07 4.71
CA GLY A 99 -1.95 8.80 5.29
C GLY A 99 -3.15 7.94 5.68
N ALA A 100 -2.90 6.89 6.46
CA ALA A 100 -3.96 5.98 6.91
C ALA A 100 -5.13 6.72 7.57
N GLY A 101 -6.35 6.50 7.07
CA GLY A 101 -7.58 7.14 7.55
C GLY A 101 -7.97 8.45 6.84
N THR A 102 -7.09 9.04 6.03
CA THR A 102 -7.42 10.19 5.17
C THR A 102 -8.53 9.83 4.19
N ARG A 103 -9.44 10.77 3.96
CA ARG A 103 -10.48 10.68 2.93
C ARG A 103 -10.23 11.72 1.86
N PHE A 104 -10.35 11.33 0.60
CA PHE A 104 -10.13 12.24 -0.52
C PHE A 104 -11.08 11.95 -1.68
N VAL A 105 -11.30 12.96 -2.51
CA VAL A 105 -12.08 12.85 -3.75
C VAL A 105 -11.16 13.20 -4.93
N PRO A 106 -11.13 12.42 -6.02
CA PRO A 106 -10.22 12.66 -7.13
C PRO A 106 -10.41 14.02 -7.80
N SER A 107 -11.65 14.52 -7.85
CA SER A 107 -11.95 15.84 -8.41
C SER A 107 -11.24 16.97 -7.66
N ASP A 108 -11.09 16.85 -6.34
CA ASP A 108 -10.44 17.89 -5.52
C ASP A 108 -8.95 17.98 -5.85
N ILE A 109 -8.31 16.82 -6.06
CA ILE A 109 -6.94 16.74 -6.55
C ILE A 109 -6.83 17.43 -7.91
N LEU A 110 -7.73 17.12 -8.85
CA LEU A 110 -7.72 17.72 -10.19
C LEU A 110 -7.94 19.24 -10.16
N VAL A 111 -8.76 19.75 -9.25
CA VAL A 111 -8.93 21.19 -9.04
C VAL A 111 -7.63 21.82 -8.53
N GLN A 112 -6.98 21.20 -7.55
CA GLN A 112 -5.71 21.70 -6.99
C GLN A 112 -4.56 21.72 -8.01
N LEU A 113 -4.53 20.80 -8.99
CA LEU A 113 -3.53 20.83 -10.06
C LEU A 113 -3.52 22.15 -10.86
N ASN A 114 -4.62 22.92 -10.85
CA ASN A 114 -4.70 24.19 -11.58
C ASN A 114 -3.97 25.33 -10.86
N VAL A 115 -3.75 25.20 -9.55
CA VAL A 115 -3.16 26.25 -8.70
C VAL A 115 -1.85 25.82 -8.05
N ASN A 116 -1.56 24.52 -7.98
CA ASN A 116 -0.34 23.97 -7.44
C ASN A 116 0.55 23.39 -8.56
N ALA A 117 1.56 24.18 -8.97
CA ALA A 117 2.50 23.79 -10.02
C ALA A 117 3.41 22.62 -9.63
N GLU A 118 3.73 22.48 -8.34
CA GLU A 118 4.52 21.37 -7.82
C GLU A 118 3.73 20.06 -7.91
N LEU A 119 2.50 20.04 -7.39
CA LEU A 119 1.60 18.90 -7.48
C LEU A 119 1.38 18.44 -8.93
N LYS A 120 1.25 19.40 -9.85
CA LYS A 120 1.14 19.13 -11.28
C LYS A 120 2.40 18.51 -11.88
N THR A 121 3.57 18.92 -11.42
CA THR A 121 4.85 18.34 -11.82
C THR A 121 4.98 16.90 -11.32
N LYS A 122 4.63 16.65 -10.05
CA LYS A 122 4.59 15.30 -9.46
C LYS A 122 3.61 14.36 -10.17
N LEU A 123 2.40 14.82 -10.50
CA LEU A 123 1.49 14.00 -11.32
C LEU A 123 2.04 13.74 -12.73
N SER A 124 2.81 14.68 -13.28
CA SER A 124 3.40 14.52 -14.60
C SER A 124 4.54 13.49 -14.61
N SER A 125 5.30 13.33 -13.52
CA SER A 125 6.31 12.26 -13.42
C SER A 125 5.67 10.88 -13.37
N LEU A 126 4.48 10.75 -12.76
CA LEU A 126 3.70 9.51 -12.73
C LEU A 126 3.20 9.04 -14.10
N LYS A 127 3.32 9.87 -15.17
CA LYS A 127 3.00 9.47 -16.55
C LYS A 127 3.76 8.25 -17.03
N GLN A 128 4.97 8.02 -16.51
CA GLN A 128 5.79 6.86 -16.87
C GLN A 128 5.11 5.52 -16.55
N TYR A 129 4.10 5.51 -15.67
CA TYR A 129 3.32 4.33 -15.29
C TYR A 129 2.00 4.19 -16.08
N THR A 130 1.79 5.03 -17.10
CA THR A 130 0.53 5.14 -17.87
C THR A 130 0.80 5.15 -19.38
N PRO A 131 -0.21 4.85 -20.23
CA PRO A 131 -0.06 4.95 -21.67
C PRO A 131 0.41 6.34 -22.14
N GLU A 132 1.10 6.40 -23.28
CA GLU A 132 1.54 7.68 -23.84
C GLU A 132 0.34 8.62 -24.09
N ARG A 133 0.54 9.92 -23.79
CA ARG A 133 -0.43 11.02 -23.97
C ARG A 133 -1.66 11.00 -23.05
N SER A 134 -1.65 10.23 -21.96
CA SER A 134 -2.70 10.29 -20.92
C SER A 134 -2.89 11.72 -20.37
N LYS A 135 -4.17 12.13 -20.22
CA LYS A 135 -4.53 13.37 -19.53
C LYS A 135 -4.37 13.17 -18.02
N TYR A 136 -4.33 14.27 -17.26
CA TYR A 136 -4.19 14.20 -15.79
C TYR A 136 -5.30 13.40 -15.10
N SER A 137 -6.53 13.48 -15.59
CA SER A 137 -7.63 12.63 -15.13
C SER A 137 -7.31 11.14 -15.29
N ASP A 138 -6.84 10.74 -16.47
CA ASP A 138 -6.59 9.34 -16.79
C ASP A 138 -5.44 8.78 -15.96
N ILE A 139 -4.40 9.60 -15.73
CA ILE A 139 -3.26 9.25 -14.88
C ILE A 139 -3.73 9.05 -13.44
N LEU A 140 -4.49 10.00 -12.90
CA LEU A 140 -5.01 9.92 -11.54
C LEU A 140 -5.94 8.70 -11.37
N SER A 141 -6.84 8.45 -12.31
CA SER A 141 -7.72 7.27 -12.28
C SER A 141 -6.92 5.96 -12.30
N LYS A 142 -5.85 5.88 -13.09
CA LYS A 142 -4.98 4.70 -13.12
C LYS A 142 -4.25 4.49 -11.79
N ILE A 143 -3.70 5.55 -11.21
CA ILE A 143 -3.02 5.51 -9.90
C ILE A 143 -3.99 5.03 -8.82
N ILE A 144 -5.18 5.63 -8.74
CA ILE A 144 -6.20 5.25 -7.78
C ILE A 144 -6.60 3.78 -7.96
N ASN A 145 -6.81 3.33 -9.20
CA ASN A 145 -7.12 1.93 -9.46
C ASN A 145 -6.00 0.97 -9.01
N ASP A 146 -4.74 1.35 -9.23
CA ASP A 146 -3.59 0.57 -8.77
C ASP A 146 -3.55 0.49 -7.24
N MET A 147 -3.72 1.62 -6.55
CA MET A 147 -3.78 1.66 -5.09
C MET A 147 -4.94 0.82 -4.54
N ARG A 148 -6.09 0.79 -5.22
CA ARG A 148 -7.22 -0.08 -4.84
C ARG A 148 -6.88 -1.55 -4.98
N ASN A 149 -6.25 -1.93 -6.09
CA ASN A 149 -5.86 -3.32 -6.35
C ASN A 149 -4.81 -3.82 -5.36
N GLU A 150 -3.94 -2.92 -4.90
CA GLU A 150 -2.94 -3.17 -3.87
C GLU A 150 -3.53 -3.10 -2.44
N ARG A 151 -4.83 -2.81 -2.28
CA ARG A 151 -5.50 -2.59 -0.98
C ARG A 151 -4.82 -1.52 -0.13
N LEU A 152 -4.43 -0.42 -0.75
CA LEU A 152 -3.93 0.79 -0.08
C LEU A 152 -5.04 1.81 0.16
N ILE A 153 -6.10 1.76 -0.65
CA ILE A 153 -7.29 2.60 -0.53
C ILE A 153 -8.54 1.78 -0.82
N GLU A 154 -9.68 2.25 -0.34
CA GLU A 154 -11.00 1.70 -0.65
C GLU A 154 -11.98 2.80 -1.06
N LEU A 155 -12.90 2.46 -1.95
CA LEU A 155 -14.02 3.34 -2.28
C LEU A 155 -15.03 3.27 -1.13
N GLU A 156 -15.19 4.35 -0.38
CA GLU A 156 -16.08 4.42 0.78
C GLU A 156 -17.48 4.93 0.39
N ASN A 157 -17.55 5.83 -0.59
CA ASN A 157 -18.81 6.36 -1.10
C ASN A 157 -18.80 6.41 -2.63
N GLU A 158 -19.67 5.62 -3.26
CA GLU A 158 -19.81 5.55 -4.72
C GLU A 158 -20.40 6.82 -5.34
N ILE A 159 -21.27 7.54 -4.61
CA ILE A 159 -21.96 8.73 -5.12
C ILE A 159 -20.99 9.91 -5.24
N SER A 160 -20.17 10.12 -4.21
CA SER A 160 -19.21 11.23 -4.17
C SER A 160 -17.81 10.82 -4.66
N GLU A 161 -17.63 9.58 -5.14
CA GLU A 161 -16.34 8.98 -5.45
C GLU A 161 -15.29 9.20 -4.35
N GLN A 162 -15.71 9.11 -3.08
CA GLN A 162 -14.83 9.33 -1.95
C GLN A 162 -14.07 8.06 -1.61
N TYR A 163 -12.74 8.18 -1.56
CA TYR A 163 -11.84 7.12 -1.19
C TYR A 163 -11.32 7.32 0.23
N LYS A 164 -11.12 6.21 0.93
CA LYS A 164 -10.46 6.15 2.24
C LYS A 164 -9.12 5.45 2.09
N VAL A 165 -8.08 6.04 2.70
CA VAL A 165 -6.75 5.45 2.77
C VAL A 165 -6.68 4.40 3.88
N LEU A 166 -6.16 3.22 3.56
CA LEU A 166 -6.06 2.09 4.47
C LEU A 166 -4.78 2.12 5.31
N SER A 167 -4.76 1.36 6.41
CA SER A 167 -3.61 1.23 7.31
C SER A 167 -2.38 0.63 6.63
N SER A 168 -2.57 -0.19 5.60
CA SER A 168 -1.51 -0.68 4.71
C SER A 168 -0.70 0.44 4.05
N PHE A 169 -1.20 1.68 3.97
CA PHE A 169 -0.42 2.80 3.47
C PHE A 169 0.84 3.06 4.32
N LYS A 170 0.80 2.74 5.63
CA LYS A 170 1.96 2.85 6.51
C LYS A 170 3.12 1.94 6.08
N TYR A 171 2.83 0.78 5.49
CA TYR A 171 3.85 -0.09 4.90
C TYR A 171 4.66 0.64 3.83
N LEU A 172 4.01 1.48 3.01
CA LEU A 172 4.71 2.29 2.03
C LEU A 172 5.57 3.36 2.69
N GLU A 173 5.04 4.05 3.70
CA GLU A 173 5.78 5.06 4.46
C GLU A 173 7.04 4.45 5.09
N GLU A 174 6.91 3.31 5.77
CA GLU A 174 8.02 2.55 6.37
C GLU A 174 9.04 2.08 5.33
N LEU A 175 8.58 1.59 4.17
CA LEU A 175 9.47 1.17 3.10
C LEU A 175 10.30 2.34 2.57
N VAL A 176 9.67 3.49 2.29
CA VAL A 176 10.37 4.68 1.79
C VAL A 176 11.39 5.17 2.81
N LEU A 177 11.03 5.22 4.10
CA LEU A 177 11.95 5.59 5.17
C LEU A 177 13.16 4.62 5.25
N SER A 178 12.93 3.32 5.11
CA SER A 178 14.02 2.32 5.16
C SER A 178 15.04 2.48 4.03
N ILE A 179 14.59 2.92 2.85
CA ILE A 179 15.46 3.20 1.70
C ILE A 179 16.31 4.44 1.99
N GLN A 180 15.69 5.51 2.49
CA GLN A 180 16.39 6.76 2.83
C GLN A 180 17.51 6.54 3.87
N ILE A 181 17.23 5.79 4.94
CA ILE A 181 18.23 5.48 5.98
C ILE A 181 19.42 4.70 5.39
N THR A 182 19.16 3.78 4.46
CA THR A 182 20.22 2.98 3.83
C THR A 182 21.12 3.85 2.96
N ASP A 183 20.55 4.79 2.22
CA ASP A 183 21.31 5.73 1.38
C ASP A 183 22.17 6.68 2.22
N GLU A 184 21.67 7.17 3.36
CA GLU A 184 22.42 8.02 4.29
C GLU A 184 23.62 7.27 4.90
N ALA A 185 23.38 6.03 5.36
CA ALA A 185 24.43 5.19 5.96
C ALA A 185 25.54 4.78 4.97
N ILE A 186 25.25 4.69 3.68
CA ILE A 186 26.26 4.42 2.63
C ILE A 186 27.12 5.68 2.34
N ASN A 187 26.55 6.87 2.50
CA ASN A 187 27.24 8.14 2.24
C ASN A 187 28.09 8.62 3.44
N GLU A 188 27.96 7.98 4.61
CA GLU A 188 28.89 8.13 5.74
C GLU A 188 30.11 7.20 5.58
N ILE A 189 30.96 7.44 4.57
CA ILE A 189 32.31 6.85 4.57
C ILE A 189 33.11 7.59 5.65
N PRO A 190 33.66 6.91 6.68
CA PRO A 190 34.49 7.57 7.68
C PRO A 190 35.78 8.09 7.05
N GLU A 191 36.12 9.35 7.31
CA GLU A 191 37.48 9.88 7.08
C GLU A 191 38.54 9.18 7.95
#